data_AF-A0A0Q7T6J2-F1
#
_entry.id   AF-A0A0Q7T6J2-F1
#
_cell.length_a   1.000
_cell.length_b   1.000
_cell.length_c   1.000
_cell.angle_alpha   90.00
_cell.angle_beta   90.00
_cell.angle_gamma   90.00
#
_symmetry.space_group_name_H-M   'P 1'
#
loop_
_entity.id
_entity.type
_entity.pdbx_description
1 polymer ?
#
loop_
_entity_poly.entity_id
_entity_poly.type
_entity_poly.pdbx_seq_one_letter_code
_entity_poly.pdbx_strand_id
1 'polypeptide(L)'
;MTKSMSFPSFRAALRGSLAALALAAAALLGGVAPALAQDPIPPPQHSAVDANGVDLISGSMSVSQAVNSIGPSGPGGLSESFSFGSGFSIPTTKSYVVLAPDGMQTTVSFMGRSQIYPGTPDVETTIEGNTLSQDASNIVYTLADGTVARFQKVQINYDRPLPVRGALQSVRYPFGEILTVAGSAYGGPMTVESSLGYAMSGDNSGQEWGAVATNLTDPACATACPTFLNQQALGRSLTKTQFAPPNTTIIITNPAGGASRTYTFTGSSSTPNIVTSVNDGAATWTYSYSQDPIPDQTLYPSDYIQVVTAIDPLGNKRIVKSRFSTQKILSDTVGVRPDGTGGQTTTFDYGDSSHPGIGRLVKITAPEGNAVSYVYDYMSNVTEKRNEPKPGSGLTATSVSASYNMTLCTSVQICNRPDWIKDERGNQTDFTYDPWCHLYGHGDGG
;
A
#
# COMPACT_ATOMS: atom_id res chain seq x y z
N MET A 1 -21.39 -90.41 34.57
CA MET A 1 -20.68 -90.16 33.31
C MET A 1 -19.93 -88.85 33.44
N THR A 2 -18.62 -88.95 33.31
CA THR A 2 -17.56 -88.00 33.65
C THR A 2 -17.14 -87.16 32.43
N LYS A 3 -16.80 -85.88 32.66
CA LYS A 3 -15.90 -85.07 31.81
C LYS A 3 -15.38 -83.93 32.69
N SER A 4 -14.25 -84.10 33.38
CA SER A 4 -12.85 -84.00 32.93
C SER A 4 -12.40 -82.56 32.67
N MET A 5 -11.58 -82.06 33.59
CA MET A 5 -10.80 -80.81 33.52
C MET A 5 -9.67 -80.91 32.48
N SER A 6 -9.29 -79.77 31.90
CA SER A 6 -7.92 -79.54 31.41
C SER A 6 -7.57 -78.04 31.44
N PHE A 7 -6.44 -77.71 32.07
CA PHE A 7 -5.78 -76.40 32.08
C PHE A 7 -5.16 -76.06 30.71
N PRO A 8 -4.95 -74.76 30.42
CA PRO A 8 -3.81 -74.33 29.66
C PRO A 8 -2.84 -73.44 30.45
N SER A 9 -1.62 -73.53 29.98
CA SER A 9 -0.33 -73.23 30.56
C SER A 9 0.16 -71.78 30.40
N PHE A 10 0.96 -71.37 31.37
CA PHE A 10 2.03 -70.36 31.28
C PHE A 10 2.85 -70.48 29.98
N ARG A 11 2.84 -69.45 29.13
CA ARG A 11 4.04 -68.98 28.38
C ARG A 11 3.92 -67.49 28.05
N ALA A 12 4.81 -66.71 28.68
CA ALA A 12 5.48 -65.49 28.20
C ALA A 12 4.59 -64.33 27.70
N ALA A 13 4.33 -63.24 28.42
CA ALA A 13 5.17 -62.48 29.35
C ALA A 13 6.57 -62.12 28.79
N LEU A 14 6.64 -61.61 27.54
CA LEU A 14 7.77 -60.79 27.07
C LEU A 14 7.48 -60.03 25.75
N ARG A 15 6.39 -59.23 25.69
CA ARG A 15 6.12 -58.31 24.55
C ARG A 15 5.48 -56.99 24.99
N GLY A 16 5.77 -56.52 26.20
CA GLY A 16 5.13 -55.35 26.81
C GLY A 16 6.03 -54.13 27.04
N SER A 17 7.30 -54.15 26.65
CA SER A 17 8.29 -53.18 27.16
C SER A 17 9.20 -52.51 26.12
N LEU A 18 8.82 -52.55 24.83
CA LEU A 18 9.56 -51.86 23.75
C LEU A 18 8.73 -50.80 23.00
N ALA A 19 7.40 -50.78 23.18
CA ALA A 19 6.53 -49.76 22.57
C ALA A 19 6.33 -48.52 23.46
N ALA A 20 6.62 -48.60 24.77
CA ALA A 20 6.44 -47.51 25.72
C ALA A 20 7.66 -46.56 25.84
N LEU A 21 8.82 -46.94 25.30
CA LEU A 21 10.03 -46.09 25.31
C LEU A 21 10.18 -45.21 24.05
N ALA A 22 9.44 -45.52 22.97
CA ALA A 22 9.47 -44.75 21.73
C ALA A 22 8.45 -43.58 21.71
N LEU A 23 7.42 -43.62 22.57
CA LEU A 23 6.43 -42.53 22.67
C LEU A 23 6.82 -41.44 23.68
N ALA A 24 7.80 -41.67 24.55
CA ALA A 24 8.30 -40.68 25.51
C ALA A 24 9.46 -39.83 24.96
N ALA A 25 10.12 -40.27 23.89
CA ALA A 25 11.20 -39.52 23.23
C ALA A 25 10.71 -38.54 22.16
N ALA A 26 9.46 -38.68 21.69
CA ALA A 26 8.85 -37.77 20.71
C ALA A 26 8.17 -36.53 21.34
N ALA A 27 8.05 -36.49 22.68
CA ALA A 27 7.46 -35.37 23.42
C ALA A 27 8.51 -34.39 24.00
N LEU A 28 9.81 -34.65 23.78
CA LEU A 28 10.92 -33.81 24.25
C LEU A 28 11.68 -33.11 23.10
N LEU A 29 11.27 -33.33 21.85
CA LEU A 29 11.63 -32.49 20.73
C LEU A 29 10.49 -31.49 20.52
N GLY A 30 10.33 -30.59 21.49
CA GLY A 30 9.50 -29.41 21.33
C GLY A 30 9.97 -28.69 20.08
N GLY A 31 9.13 -28.73 19.04
CA GLY A 31 9.33 -27.93 17.86
C GLY A 31 9.47 -26.49 18.31
N VAL A 32 10.69 -25.97 18.21
CA VAL A 32 10.94 -24.54 18.23
C VAL A 32 10.20 -24.04 17.00
N ALA A 33 8.94 -23.61 17.20
CA ALA A 33 8.31 -22.77 16.21
C ALA A 33 9.27 -21.60 16.02
N PRO A 34 9.70 -21.28 14.78
CA PRO A 34 10.48 -20.09 14.58
C PRO A 34 9.68 -18.96 15.21
N ALA A 35 10.30 -18.27 16.18
CA ALA A 35 9.73 -17.04 16.70
C ALA A 35 9.52 -16.15 15.48
N LEU A 36 8.26 -15.93 15.12
CA LEU A 36 7.92 -14.90 14.15
C LEU A 36 8.54 -13.63 14.73
N ALA A 37 9.53 -13.08 14.03
CA ALA A 37 10.09 -11.79 14.39
C ALA A 37 8.89 -10.84 14.54
N GLN A 38 8.75 -10.22 15.73
CA GLN A 38 7.66 -9.29 15.95
C GLN A 38 7.84 -8.14 14.96
N ASP A 39 6.92 -8.04 14.00
CA ASP A 39 6.95 -6.98 13.01
C ASP A 39 6.93 -5.61 13.72
N PRO A 40 7.68 -4.62 13.22
CA PRO A 40 7.61 -3.26 13.74
C PRO A 40 6.16 -2.78 13.71
N ILE A 41 5.78 -1.99 14.72
CA ILE A 41 4.41 -1.49 14.88
C ILE A 41 3.97 -0.83 13.57
N PRO A 42 3.02 -1.41 12.81
CA PRO A 42 2.68 -0.89 11.49
C PRO A 42 2.08 0.50 11.64
N PRO A 43 2.40 1.44 10.74
CA PRO A 43 1.79 2.75 10.77
C PRO A 43 0.27 2.62 10.62
N PRO A 44 -0.52 3.51 11.26
CA PRO A 44 -1.96 3.48 11.18
C PRO A 44 -2.45 3.64 9.73
N GLN A 45 -3.10 2.61 9.19
CA GLN A 45 -3.71 2.65 7.86
C GLN A 45 -5.22 2.86 7.99
N HIS A 46 -5.72 3.97 7.46
CA HIS A 46 -7.16 4.19 7.29
C HIS A 46 -7.42 4.70 5.87
N SER A 47 -8.20 3.94 5.10
CA SER A 47 -8.54 4.32 3.73
C SER A 47 -9.79 5.19 3.70
N ALA A 48 -9.62 6.45 3.29
CA ALA A 48 -10.73 7.35 3.00
C ALA A 48 -11.34 7.12 1.60
N VAL A 49 -10.84 6.13 0.85
CA VAL A 49 -11.39 5.76 -0.45
C VAL A 49 -12.68 4.97 -0.25
N ASP A 50 -13.72 5.28 -1.02
CA ASP A 50 -14.99 4.57 -1.00
C ASP A 50 -15.03 3.37 -1.97
N ALA A 51 -16.16 2.65 -1.98
CA ALA A 51 -16.35 1.48 -2.84
C ALA A 51 -16.34 1.81 -4.35
N ASN A 52 -16.53 3.09 -4.71
CA ASN A 52 -16.49 3.57 -6.09
C ASN A 52 -15.09 4.01 -6.53
N GLY A 53 -14.10 3.90 -5.62
CA GLY A 53 -12.74 4.36 -5.86
C GLY A 53 -12.61 5.88 -5.77
N VAL A 54 -13.52 6.58 -5.09
CA VAL A 54 -13.40 8.03 -4.86
C VAL A 54 -12.67 8.25 -3.53
N ASP A 55 -11.57 9.00 -3.57
CA ASP A 55 -10.88 9.45 -2.36
C ASP A 55 -11.67 10.60 -1.72
N LEU A 56 -12.25 10.35 -0.55
CA LEU A 56 -13.08 11.32 0.17
C LEU A 56 -12.27 12.38 0.92
N ILE A 57 -10.93 12.38 0.83
CA ILE A 57 -10.09 13.49 1.28
C ILE A 57 -9.92 14.50 0.14
N SER A 58 -9.49 14.03 -1.04
CA SER A 58 -9.17 14.91 -2.17
C SER A 58 -10.34 15.16 -3.14
N GLY A 59 -11.39 14.32 -3.09
CA GLY A 59 -12.46 14.27 -4.10
C GLY A 59 -12.00 13.69 -5.44
N SER A 60 -10.79 13.16 -5.51
CA SER A 60 -10.23 12.57 -6.73
C SER A 60 -10.75 11.15 -6.96
N MET A 61 -10.84 10.77 -8.22
CA MET A 61 -11.05 9.38 -8.60
C MET A 61 -9.70 8.65 -8.52
N SER A 62 -9.72 7.46 -7.94
CA SER A 62 -8.62 6.50 -7.84
C SER A 62 -9.16 5.11 -8.16
N VAL A 63 -9.39 4.89 -9.45
CA VAL A 63 -9.82 3.59 -9.97
C VAL A 63 -8.63 2.98 -10.68
N SER A 64 -8.35 1.71 -10.40
CA SER A 64 -7.39 0.91 -11.16
C SER A 64 -8.12 -0.18 -11.92
N GLN A 65 -7.69 -0.44 -13.16
CA GLN A 65 -8.21 -1.57 -13.91
C GLN A 65 -7.14 -2.21 -14.78
N ALA A 66 -7.07 -3.54 -14.71
CA ALA A 66 -6.20 -4.35 -15.54
C ALA A 66 -6.60 -4.28 -17.01
N VAL A 67 -5.63 -3.99 -17.87
CA VAL A 67 -5.77 -3.89 -19.33
C VAL A 67 -5.23 -5.14 -20.02
N ASN A 68 -4.07 -5.65 -19.59
CA ASN A 68 -3.54 -6.90 -20.11
C ASN A 68 -2.63 -7.55 -19.08
N SER A 69 -2.47 -8.86 -19.18
CA SER A 69 -1.53 -9.62 -18.35
C SER A 69 -0.99 -10.83 -19.07
N ILE A 70 0.28 -11.17 -18.82
CA ILE A 70 0.95 -12.35 -19.35
C ILE A 70 1.87 -12.95 -18.29
N GLY A 71 1.99 -14.28 -18.26
CA GLY A 71 2.75 -14.99 -17.23
C GLY A 71 1.88 -15.47 -16.06
N PRO A 72 2.50 -16.01 -14.99
CA PRO A 72 1.80 -16.60 -13.85
C PRO A 72 1.04 -15.54 -13.02
N SER A 73 -0.02 -15.97 -12.31
CA SER A 73 -0.70 -15.11 -11.33
C SER A 73 0.19 -14.91 -10.10
N GLY A 74 0.76 -13.72 -9.93
CA GLY A 74 1.68 -13.40 -8.83
C GLY A 74 3.10 -13.06 -9.31
N PRO A 75 4.14 -13.30 -8.50
CA PRO A 75 5.54 -13.06 -8.91
C PRO A 75 5.85 -13.80 -10.22
N GLY A 76 6.48 -13.11 -11.16
CA GLY A 76 6.65 -13.57 -12.54
C GLY A 76 5.61 -13.00 -13.50
N GLY A 77 4.38 -12.70 -13.09
CA GLY A 77 3.39 -12.14 -14.01
C GLY A 77 3.70 -10.69 -14.40
N LEU A 78 3.57 -10.36 -15.69
CA LEU A 78 3.44 -8.97 -16.13
C LEU A 78 1.96 -8.61 -16.23
N SER A 79 1.57 -7.51 -15.59
CA SER A 79 0.22 -6.95 -15.71
C SER A 79 0.28 -5.43 -15.83
N GLU A 80 -0.45 -4.88 -16.79
CA GLU A 80 -0.67 -3.44 -16.88
C GLU A 80 -2.07 -3.10 -16.40
N SER A 81 -2.14 -2.15 -15.47
CA SER A 81 -3.38 -1.52 -15.04
C SER A 81 -3.28 -0.01 -15.26
N PHE A 82 -4.39 0.69 -15.34
CA PHE A 82 -4.38 2.15 -15.39
C PHE A 82 -5.01 2.72 -14.14
N SER A 83 -4.31 3.67 -13.50
CA SER A 83 -4.87 4.54 -12.47
C SER A 83 -5.50 5.75 -13.15
N PHE A 84 -6.80 5.94 -12.95
CA PHE A 84 -7.55 7.03 -13.56
C PHE A 84 -7.61 8.25 -12.65
N GLY A 85 -7.16 9.40 -13.16
CA GLY A 85 -7.42 10.71 -12.57
C GLY A 85 -8.28 11.58 -13.50
N SER A 86 -8.66 12.76 -13.01
CA SER A 86 -9.55 13.70 -13.69
C SER A 86 -8.95 14.47 -14.87
N GLY A 87 -7.65 14.26 -15.17
CA GLY A 87 -6.94 14.89 -16.29
C GLY A 87 -6.06 13.95 -17.09
N PHE A 88 -5.41 12.96 -16.45
CA PHE A 88 -4.53 12.00 -17.10
C PHE A 88 -4.74 10.59 -16.52
N SER A 89 -4.54 9.57 -17.35
CA SER A 89 -4.59 8.15 -16.95
C SER A 89 -3.15 7.66 -16.86
N ILE A 90 -2.69 7.24 -15.69
CA ILE A 90 -1.31 6.78 -15.49
C ILE A 90 -1.30 5.25 -15.53
N PRO A 91 -0.60 4.62 -16.48
CA PRO A 91 -0.41 3.18 -16.42
C PRO A 91 0.42 2.83 -15.17
N THR A 92 0.04 1.78 -14.43
CA THR A 92 0.73 1.35 -13.20
C THR A 92 2.16 0.92 -13.47
N THR A 93 2.45 0.48 -14.70
CA THR A 93 3.81 0.20 -15.18
C THR A 93 4.67 1.47 -15.29
N LYS A 94 4.06 2.66 -15.34
CA LYS A 94 4.76 3.95 -15.33
C LYS A 94 5.31 4.26 -13.95
N SER A 95 6.52 3.78 -13.73
CA SER A 95 7.30 4.05 -12.53
C SER A 95 8.26 5.21 -12.76
N TYR A 96 8.31 6.14 -11.82
CA TYR A 96 9.18 7.31 -11.89
C TYR A 96 9.65 7.76 -10.51
N VAL A 97 10.73 8.54 -10.48
CA VAL A 97 11.18 9.28 -9.30
C VAL A 97 11.10 10.76 -9.59
N VAL A 98 10.62 11.56 -8.64
CA VAL A 98 10.59 13.03 -8.75
C VAL A 98 11.12 13.61 -7.46
N LEU A 99 12.14 14.47 -7.55
CA LEU A 99 12.57 15.30 -6.44
C LEU A 99 11.63 16.50 -6.28
N ALA A 100 11.47 17.02 -5.08
CA ALA A 100 10.79 18.29 -4.87
C ALA A 100 11.72 19.45 -5.28
N PRO A 101 11.19 20.59 -5.77
CA PRO A 101 12.01 21.74 -6.18
C PRO A 101 12.86 22.34 -5.06
N ASP A 102 12.46 22.14 -3.80
CA ASP A 102 13.19 22.56 -2.61
C ASP A 102 14.28 21.55 -2.18
N GLY A 103 14.38 20.40 -2.85
CA GLY A 103 15.31 19.31 -2.51
C GLY A 103 15.00 18.60 -1.19
N MET A 104 13.89 18.94 -0.52
CA MET A 104 13.58 18.45 0.82
C MET A 104 12.86 17.11 0.81
N GLN A 105 12.34 16.69 -0.35
CA GLN A 105 11.60 15.43 -0.50
C GLN A 105 11.86 14.79 -1.86
N THR A 106 11.77 13.47 -1.91
CA THR A 106 11.78 12.68 -3.13
C THR A 106 10.59 11.71 -3.13
N THR A 107 9.78 11.75 -4.19
CA THR A 107 8.66 10.84 -4.38
C THR A 107 9.06 9.74 -5.36
N VAL A 108 8.94 8.49 -4.94
CA VAL A 108 9.12 7.29 -5.76
C VAL A 108 7.73 6.74 -6.08
N SER A 109 7.38 6.66 -7.35
CA SER A 109 6.25 5.89 -7.85
C SER A 109 6.78 4.63 -8.51
N PHE A 110 6.45 3.47 -7.96
CA PHE A 110 6.91 2.17 -8.44
C PHE A 110 5.75 1.18 -8.53
N MET A 111 5.46 0.72 -9.75
CA MET A 111 4.45 -0.29 -10.05
C MET A 111 3.07 -0.02 -9.40
N GLY A 112 2.63 1.24 -9.44
CA GLY A 112 1.35 1.68 -8.87
C GLY A 112 1.36 1.94 -7.35
N ARG A 113 2.52 1.83 -6.68
CA ARG A 113 2.72 2.25 -5.29
C ARG A 113 3.55 3.53 -5.23
N SER A 114 3.25 4.40 -4.28
CA SER A 114 4.03 5.63 -4.05
C SER A 114 4.62 5.65 -2.65
N GLN A 115 5.88 6.07 -2.53
CA GLN A 115 6.55 6.30 -1.25
C GLN A 115 7.30 7.64 -1.30
N ILE A 116 7.30 8.36 -0.18
CA ILE A 116 7.95 9.66 -0.04
C ILE A 116 9.16 9.51 0.88
N TYR A 117 10.29 10.02 0.44
CA TYR A 117 11.56 10.08 1.17
C TYR A 117 11.90 11.54 1.50
N PRO A 118 12.42 11.83 2.70
CA PRO A 118 13.03 13.12 2.99
C PRO A 118 14.36 13.25 2.23
N GLY A 119 14.65 14.45 1.74
CA GLY A 119 15.88 14.79 1.04
C GLY A 119 15.97 14.25 -0.39
N THR A 120 17.21 14.14 -0.87
CA THR A 120 17.56 13.69 -2.22
C THR A 120 18.13 12.28 -2.20
N PRO A 121 18.10 11.53 -3.32
CA PRO A 121 18.71 10.19 -3.41
C PRO A 121 20.23 10.17 -3.27
N ASP A 122 20.89 11.34 -3.21
CA ASP A 122 22.34 11.46 -3.04
C ASP A 122 22.82 10.85 -1.71
N VAL A 123 21.95 10.88 -0.71
CA VAL A 123 22.17 10.23 0.57
C VAL A 123 21.18 9.08 0.68
N GLU A 124 21.71 7.87 0.87
CA GLU A 124 20.86 6.70 1.04
C GLU A 124 19.91 6.90 2.22
N THR A 125 18.61 6.80 1.95
CA THR A 125 17.56 6.98 2.93
C THR A 125 16.72 5.71 3.01
N THR A 126 16.36 5.28 4.23
CA THR A 126 15.55 4.08 4.47
C THR A 126 14.25 4.44 5.16
N ILE A 127 13.12 3.99 4.62
CA ILE A 127 11.79 4.15 5.23
C ILE A 127 11.03 2.84 5.06
N GLU A 128 10.47 2.32 6.15
CA GLU A 128 9.65 1.09 6.15
C GLU A 128 10.37 -0.13 5.54
N GLY A 129 11.69 -0.21 5.72
CA GLY A 129 12.53 -1.28 5.17
C GLY A 129 12.87 -1.14 3.69
N ASN A 130 12.32 -0.14 3.00
CA ASN A 130 12.68 0.20 1.63
C ASN A 130 13.80 1.26 1.64
N THR A 131 14.75 1.18 0.71
CA THR A 131 15.86 2.11 0.58
C THR A 131 15.79 2.88 -0.74
N LEU A 132 16.16 4.15 -0.69
CA LEU A 132 16.34 5.01 -1.85
C LEU A 132 17.77 5.55 -1.85
N SER A 133 18.51 5.26 -2.91
CA SER A 133 19.88 5.72 -3.12
C SER A 133 20.11 6.06 -4.59
N GLN A 134 21.36 6.32 -4.97
CA GLN A 134 21.73 6.48 -6.37
C GLN A 134 23.13 5.95 -6.64
N ASP A 135 23.38 5.60 -7.90
CA ASP A 135 24.72 5.38 -8.44
C ASP A 135 25.07 6.44 -9.49
N ALA A 136 26.14 6.21 -10.25
CA ALA A 136 26.64 7.15 -11.25
C ALA A 136 25.59 7.49 -12.33
N SER A 137 24.68 6.58 -12.66
CA SER A 137 23.76 6.72 -13.80
C SER A 137 22.28 6.60 -13.41
N ASN A 138 21.98 6.05 -12.23
CA ASN A 138 20.64 5.69 -11.82
C ASN A 138 20.31 6.15 -10.40
N ILE A 139 19.04 6.40 -10.16
CA ILE A 139 18.42 6.35 -8.83
C ILE A 139 18.04 4.90 -8.57
N VAL A 140 18.40 4.36 -7.41
CA VAL A 140 18.20 2.95 -7.04
C VAL A 140 17.20 2.88 -5.89
N TYR A 141 16.14 2.13 -6.09
CA TYR A 141 15.09 1.90 -5.09
C TYR A 141 15.06 0.41 -4.75
N THR A 142 15.31 0.06 -3.49
CA THR A 142 15.31 -1.33 -3.03
C THR A 142 14.16 -1.55 -2.06
N LEU A 143 13.29 -2.50 -2.32
CA LEU A 143 12.21 -2.85 -1.41
C LEU A 143 12.71 -3.78 -0.30
N ALA A 144 12.00 -3.81 0.82
CA ALA A 144 12.28 -4.68 1.95
C ALA A 144 12.34 -6.18 1.60
N ASP A 145 11.67 -6.60 0.52
CA ASP A 145 11.69 -7.98 0.02
C ASP A 145 12.96 -8.31 -0.79
N GLY A 146 13.84 -7.33 -1.05
CA GLY A 146 15.06 -7.47 -1.83
C GLY A 146 14.90 -7.15 -3.33
N THR A 147 13.72 -6.72 -3.77
CA THR A 147 13.50 -6.24 -5.14
C THR A 147 14.24 -4.94 -5.37
N VAL A 148 15.02 -4.84 -6.45
CA VAL A 148 15.81 -3.65 -6.80
C VAL A 148 15.29 -3.04 -8.10
N ALA A 149 14.77 -1.83 -8.03
CA ALA A 149 14.37 -1.01 -9.18
C ALA A 149 15.43 0.05 -9.48
N ARG A 150 15.83 0.16 -10.75
CA ARG A 150 16.82 1.14 -11.22
C ARG A 150 16.15 2.13 -12.15
N PHE A 151 16.23 3.40 -11.80
CA PHE A 151 15.68 4.51 -12.55
C PHE A 151 16.80 5.31 -13.18
N GLN A 152 16.86 5.39 -14.49
CA GLN A 152 17.79 6.26 -15.18
C GLN A 152 17.54 7.72 -14.78
N LYS A 153 18.60 8.47 -14.46
CA LYS A 153 18.50 9.92 -14.19
C LYS A 153 18.14 10.64 -15.49
N VAL A 154 17.00 11.31 -15.51
CA VAL A 154 16.51 12.12 -16.62
C VAL A 154 16.12 13.52 -16.15
N GLN A 155 16.66 14.53 -16.81
CA GLN A 155 16.31 15.92 -16.57
C GLN A 155 15.30 16.38 -17.62
N ILE A 156 14.18 16.99 -17.21
CA ILE A 156 13.19 17.57 -18.12
C ILE A 156 13.01 19.04 -17.75
N ASN A 157 13.27 19.92 -18.71
CA ASN A 157 13.30 21.37 -18.52
C ASN A 157 12.14 22.03 -19.27
N TYR A 158 11.31 22.81 -18.56
CA TYR A 158 10.38 23.77 -19.17
C TYR A 158 10.13 24.99 -18.24
N ASP A 159 11.21 25.65 -17.75
CA ASP A 159 11.20 27.05 -17.26
C ASP A 159 11.15 27.39 -15.74
N ARG A 160 11.50 26.50 -14.80
CA ARG A 160 11.78 26.86 -13.37
C ARG A 160 12.88 25.95 -12.77
N PRO A 161 13.63 26.33 -11.70
CA PRO A 161 14.79 25.56 -11.27
C PRO A 161 14.36 24.16 -10.84
N LEU A 162 14.85 23.15 -11.54
CA LEU A 162 14.12 21.89 -11.76
C LEU A 162 14.44 20.78 -10.77
N PRO A 163 13.47 19.90 -10.49
CA PRO A 163 13.72 18.62 -9.86
C PRO A 163 14.39 17.61 -10.81
N VAL A 164 15.36 16.84 -10.30
CA VAL A 164 15.81 15.60 -10.96
C VAL A 164 14.62 14.66 -11.07
N ARG A 165 14.44 14.03 -12.24
CA ARG A 165 13.45 12.97 -12.42
C ARG A 165 14.16 11.66 -12.76
N GLY A 166 13.63 10.54 -12.30
CA GLY A 166 14.10 9.20 -12.62
C GLY A 166 13.07 8.48 -13.48
N ALA A 167 13.52 7.76 -14.51
CA ALA A 167 12.68 6.91 -15.34
C ALA A 167 13.06 5.44 -15.15
N LEU A 168 12.09 4.56 -14.88
CA LEU A 168 12.39 3.15 -14.63
C LEU A 168 13.07 2.52 -15.86
N GLN A 169 14.21 1.87 -15.62
CA GLN A 169 15.00 1.17 -16.63
C GLN A 169 14.99 -0.34 -16.41
N SER A 170 15.09 -0.79 -15.15
CA SER A 170 15.04 -2.22 -14.83
C SER A 170 14.53 -2.50 -13.43
N VAL A 171 14.00 -3.70 -13.23
CA VAL A 171 13.63 -4.27 -11.94
C VAL A 171 14.27 -5.64 -11.84
N ARG A 172 14.96 -5.92 -10.74
CA ARG A 172 15.47 -7.26 -10.41
C ARG A 172 14.75 -7.77 -9.18
N TYR A 173 14.03 -8.86 -9.33
CA TYR A 173 13.37 -9.51 -8.21
C TYR A 173 14.32 -10.45 -7.45
N PRO A 174 14.02 -10.77 -6.17
CA PRO A 174 14.85 -11.66 -5.36
C PRO A 174 15.01 -13.07 -5.95
N PHE A 175 13.97 -13.55 -6.65
CA PHE A 175 13.97 -14.85 -7.31
C PHE A 175 14.73 -14.85 -8.66
N GLY A 176 15.36 -13.74 -9.02
CA GLY A 176 16.30 -13.65 -10.14
C GLY A 176 15.71 -13.17 -11.46
N GLU A 177 14.39 -13.05 -11.59
CA GLU A 177 13.76 -12.42 -12.75
C GLU A 177 14.18 -10.95 -12.86
N ILE A 178 14.48 -10.54 -14.08
CA ILE A 178 14.76 -9.16 -14.44
C ILE A 178 13.68 -8.67 -15.40
N LEU A 179 13.04 -7.55 -15.05
CA LEU A 179 12.25 -6.76 -15.97
C LEU A 179 13.13 -5.66 -16.57
N THR A 180 13.13 -5.55 -17.88
CA THR A 180 13.83 -4.49 -18.62
C THR A 180 12.79 -3.60 -19.27
N VAL A 181 12.88 -2.30 -19.01
CA VAL A 181 11.97 -1.30 -19.57
C VAL A 181 12.70 -0.55 -20.68
N ALA A 182 12.21 -0.71 -21.91
CA ALA A 182 12.69 -0.01 -23.09
C ALA A 182 11.65 1.03 -23.54
N GLY A 183 12.11 2.16 -24.10
CA GLY A 183 11.24 3.19 -24.65
C GLY A 183 11.36 4.56 -23.97
N SER A 184 10.50 5.48 -24.38
CA SER A 184 10.50 6.86 -23.88
C SER A 184 9.68 6.97 -22.60
N ALA A 185 10.34 7.37 -21.51
CA ALA A 185 9.73 7.55 -20.20
C ALA A 185 8.62 8.63 -20.14
N TYR A 186 8.48 9.44 -21.20
CA TYR A 186 7.62 10.63 -21.21
C TYR A 186 6.77 10.82 -22.47
N GLY A 187 6.54 9.76 -23.27
CA GLY A 187 5.54 9.85 -24.35
C GLY A 187 5.75 8.99 -25.59
N GLY A 188 6.60 7.97 -25.54
CA GLY A 188 6.74 6.97 -26.62
C GLY A 188 6.34 5.57 -26.14
N PRO A 189 6.18 4.61 -27.05
CA PRO A 189 5.86 3.25 -26.67
C PRO A 189 6.88 2.72 -25.66
N MET A 190 6.37 2.13 -24.58
CA MET A 190 7.17 1.45 -23.55
C MET A 190 6.98 -0.05 -23.72
N THR A 191 8.10 -0.77 -23.65
CA THR A 191 8.11 -2.23 -23.64
C THR A 191 8.74 -2.67 -22.32
N VAL A 192 8.01 -3.48 -21.56
CA VAL A 192 8.51 -4.16 -20.37
C VAL A 192 8.75 -5.61 -20.75
N GLU A 193 10.01 -6.02 -20.78
CA GLU A 193 10.42 -7.39 -21.10
C GLU A 193 10.81 -8.11 -19.83
N SER A 194 10.26 -9.30 -19.62
CA SER A 194 10.71 -10.21 -18.57
C SER A 194 11.79 -11.15 -19.12
N SER A 195 12.84 -11.35 -18.33
CA SER A 195 13.85 -12.41 -18.55
C SER A 195 13.26 -13.83 -18.61
N LEU A 196 12.00 -14.02 -18.21
CA LEU A 196 11.27 -15.29 -18.34
C LEU A 196 10.66 -15.50 -19.73
N GLY A 197 10.89 -14.57 -20.67
CA GLY A 197 10.62 -14.78 -22.10
C GLY A 197 9.28 -14.24 -22.58
N TYR A 198 8.74 -13.22 -21.93
CA TYR A 198 7.54 -12.51 -22.41
C TYR A 198 7.72 -11.01 -22.23
N ALA A 199 6.98 -10.26 -23.02
CA ALA A 199 6.99 -8.81 -22.99
C ALA A 199 5.58 -8.25 -23.00
N MET A 200 5.46 -7.03 -22.51
CA MET A 200 4.28 -6.21 -22.66
C MET A 200 4.70 -4.88 -23.28
N SER A 201 4.07 -4.50 -24.39
CA SER A 201 4.36 -3.25 -25.09
C SER A 201 3.11 -2.40 -25.17
N GLY A 202 3.17 -1.15 -24.71
CA GLY A 202 2.07 -0.19 -24.76
C GLY A 202 2.50 1.14 -25.37
N ASP A 203 1.58 1.90 -25.93
CA ASP A 203 1.80 3.23 -26.49
C ASP A 203 1.48 4.34 -25.47
N ASN A 204 2.51 5.01 -24.95
CA ASN A 204 2.29 6.18 -24.07
C ASN A 204 1.77 7.42 -24.82
N SER A 205 1.47 7.34 -26.12
CA SER A 205 1.06 8.47 -26.94
C SER A 205 -0.41 8.89 -26.77
N GLY A 206 -1.06 8.50 -25.68
CA GLY A 206 -2.45 8.88 -25.37
C GLY A 206 -3.53 7.97 -25.97
N GLN A 207 -3.16 6.80 -26.51
CA GLN A 207 -4.09 5.69 -26.67
C GLN A 207 -3.99 4.87 -25.38
N GLU A 208 -4.81 5.21 -24.39
CA GLU A 208 -4.73 4.73 -23.00
C GLU A 208 -4.99 3.20 -22.86
N TRP A 209 -5.05 2.43 -23.95
CA TRP A 209 -5.65 1.08 -24.01
C TRP A 209 -4.90 0.07 -24.90
N GLY A 210 -3.70 0.42 -25.38
CA GLY A 210 -3.00 -0.31 -26.43
C GLY A 210 -2.17 -1.51 -25.98
N ALA A 211 -1.96 -1.73 -24.68
CA ALA A 211 -1.03 -2.73 -24.13
C ALA A 211 -1.14 -4.14 -24.76
N VAL A 212 -0.14 -4.50 -25.56
CA VAL A 212 -0.04 -5.77 -26.26
C VAL A 212 0.93 -6.67 -25.53
N ALA A 213 0.48 -7.87 -25.17
CA ALA A 213 1.35 -8.90 -24.63
C ALA A 213 1.97 -9.73 -25.75
N THR A 214 3.20 -10.17 -25.56
CA THR A 214 3.97 -10.92 -26.55
C THR A 214 4.73 -12.05 -25.85
N ASN A 215 4.67 -13.26 -26.41
CA ASN A 215 5.53 -14.35 -25.97
C ASN A 215 6.84 -14.32 -26.76
N LEU A 216 7.95 -13.95 -26.10
CA LEU A 216 9.27 -13.86 -26.72
C LEU A 216 9.92 -15.23 -26.95
N THR A 217 9.41 -16.30 -26.32
CA THR A 217 9.91 -17.67 -26.54
C THR A 217 9.28 -18.36 -27.75
N ASP A 218 8.35 -17.69 -28.44
CA ASP A 218 7.71 -18.26 -29.63
C ASP A 218 8.75 -18.38 -30.77
N PRO A 219 8.86 -19.52 -31.47
CA PRO A 219 9.77 -19.67 -32.61
C PRO A 219 9.58 -18.61 -33.71
N ALA A 220 8.39 -18.02 -33.85
CA ALA A 220 8.10 -16.95 -34.80
C ALA A 220 8.73 -15.59 -34.41
N CYS A 221 9.23 -15.43 -33.19
CA CYS A 221 9.91 -14.21 -32.72
C CYS A 221 11.24 -13.90 -33.42
N ALA A 222 11.76 -14.80 -34.25
CA ALA A 222 12.96 -14.54 -35.04
C ALA A 222 12.76 -13.45 -36.11
N THR A 223 11.51 -13.20 -36.55
CA THR A 223 11.19 -12.22 -37.61
C THR A 223 10.06 -11.26 -37.23
N ALA A 224 9.02 -11.74 -36.54
CA ALA A 224 7.96 -10.91 -35.95
C ALA A 224 7.21 -11.70 -34.87
N CYS A 225 7.37 -11.29 -33.60
CA CYS A 225 6.73 -11.99 -32.49
C CYS A 225 5.19 -11.93 -32.57
N PRO A 226 4.48 -13.04 -32.33
CA PRO A 226 3.04 -13.03 -32.25
C PRO A 226 2.59 -12.26 -31.00
N THR A 227 1.69 -11.33 -31.23
CA THR A 227 1.08 -10.49 -30.21
C THR A 227 -0.30 -11.01 -29.81
N PHE A 228 -0.58 -11.09 -28.52
CA PHE A 228 -1.93 -11.36 -28.04
C PHE A 228 -2.79 -10.11 -28.20
N LEU A 229 -4.03 -10.28 -28.68
CA LEU A 229 -4.98 -9.18 -28.80
C LEU A 229 -5.16 -8.49 -27.45
N ASN A 230 -5.01 -7.16 -27.43
CA ASN A 230 -5.32 -6.35 -26.26
C ASN A 230 -6.84 -6.32 -26.02
N GLN A 231 -7.28 -5.95 -24.81
CA GLN A 231 -8.70 -5.95 -24.49
C GLN A 231 -9.50 -4.97 -25.36
N GLN A 232 -8.89 -3.88 -25.83
CA GLN A 232 -9.53 -2.97 -26.80
C GLN A 232 -9.89 -3.65 -28.13
N ALA A 233 -8.97 -4.41 -28.72
CA ALA A 233 -9.18 -5.14 -29.95
C ALA A 233 -10.24 -6.26 -29.80
N LEU A 234 -10.45 -6.74 -28.56
CA LEU A 234 -11.51 -7.70 -28.24
C LEU A 234 -12.88 -7.03 -28.03
N GLY A 235 -13.01 -5.71 -28.18
CA GLY A 235 -14.23 -4.96 -27.86
C GLY A 235 -14.47 -4.83 -26.35
N ARG A 236 -13.42 -5.06 -25.57
CA ARG A 236 -13.35 -5.16 -24.12
C ARG A 236 -12.48 -4.01 -23.58
N SER A 237 -12.51 -2.82 -24.18
CA SER A 237 -11.79 -1.67 -23.64
C SER A 237 -12.67 -0.80 -22.77
N LEU A 238 -12.02 -0.25 -21.76
CA LEU A 238 -12.43 1.01 -21.16
C LEU A 238 -12.32 2.11 -22.21
N THR A 239 -13.36 2.93 -22.33
CA THR A 239 -13.35 4.07 -23.24
C THR A 239 -13.53 5.33 -22.43
N LYS A 240 -12.46 6.11 -22.27
CA LYS A 240 -12.53 7.44 -21.67
C LYS A 240 -13.05 8.44 -22.70
N THR A 241 -14.27 8.91 -22.51
CA THR A 241 -14.80 10.07 -23.24
C THR A 241 -14.84 11.25 -22.29
N GLN A 242 -14.11 12.32 -22.60
CA GLN A 242 -14.10 13.57 -21.81
C GLN A 242 -14.98 14.62 -22.49
N PHE A 243 -15.91 15.20 -21.74
CA PHE A 243 -16.69 16.37 -22.20
C PHE A 243 -16.10 17.66 -21.63
N ALA A 244 -16.06 18.73 -22.43
CA ALA A 244 -15.53 20.02 -22.03
C ALA A 244 -16.43 20.73 -20.98
N PRO A 245 -15.90 21.71 -20.21
CA PRO A 245 -16.53 22.31 -19.02
C PRO A 245 -17.94 22.89 -19.24
N PRO A 246 -18.78 23.07 -18.19
CA PRO A 246 -18.43 23.17 -16.76
C PRO A 246 -18.31 21.84 -16.01
N ASN A 247 -18.85 20.75 -16.57
CA ASN A 247 -18.76 19.42 -16.00
C ASN A 247 -18.00 18.52 -16.97
N THR A 248 -16.92 17.93 -16.48
CA THR A 248 -16.22 16.88 -17.22
C THR A 248 -16.83 15.55 -16.84
N THR A 249 -17.36 14.81 -17.79
CA THR A 249 -17.76 13.40 -17.56
C THR A 249 -16.66 12.49 -18.08
N ILE A 250 -16.33 11.45 -17.33
CA ILE A 250 -15.48 10.33 -17.73
C ILE A 250 -16.35 9.07 -17.69
N ILE A 251 -16.45 8.39 -18.83
CA ILE A 251 -17.10 7.07 -18.90
C ILE A 251 -16.01 6.01 -18.87
N ILE A 252 -16.27 4.90 -18.19
CA ILE A 252 -15.36 3.78 -17.96
C ILE A 252 -16.17 2.51 -18.23
N THR A 253 -15.98 1.88 -19.38
CA THR A 253 -16.69 0.63 -19.76
C THR A 253 -15.86 -0.59 -19.44
N ASN A 254 -16.37 -1.52 -18.63
CA ASN A 254 -15.60 -2.70 -18.24
C ASN A 254 -15.27 -3.60 -19.45
N PRO A 255 -14.00 -4.02 -19.63
CA PRO A 255 -13.60 -5.09 -20.52
C PRO A 255 -14.49 -6.31 -20.59
N ALA A 256 -15.01 -6.80 -19.48
CA ALA A 256 -15.83 -8.00 -19.50
C ALA A 256 -17.22 -7.82 -20.15
N GLY A 257 -17.56 -6.64 -20.70
CA GLY A 257 -18.86 -6.35 -21.32
C GLY A 257 -19.95 -5.98 -20.29
N GLY A 258 -19.54 -5.50 -19.12
CA GLY A 258 -20.46 -5.03 -18.08
C GLY A 258 -20.98 -3.61 -18.34
N ALA A 259 -21.95 -3.17 -17.55
CA ALA A 259 -22.47 -1.81 -17.60
C ALA A 259 -21.34 -0.78 -17.35
N SER A 260 -21.36 0.32 -18.11
CA SER A 260 -20.35 1.38 -17.99
C SER A 260 -20.50 2.11 -16.66
N ARG A 261 -19.36 2.40 -16.02
CA ARG A 261 -19.28 3.33 -14.90
C ARG A 261 -19.03 4.74 -15.42
N THR A 262 -19.84 5.69 -15.02
CA THR A 262 -19.75 7.08 -15.42
C THR A 262 -19.40 7.92 -14.19
N TYR A 263 -18.28 8.62 -14.26
CA TYR A 263 -17.81 9.57 -13.25
C TYR A 263 -18.06 10.98 -13.77
N THR A 264 -18.80 11.79 -13.03
CA THR A 264 -18.96 13.21 -13.34
C THR A 264 -18.10 14.03 -12.41
N PHE A 265 -17.38 14.99 -12.98
CA PHE A 265 -16.49 15.90 -12.28
C PHE A 265 -16.93 17.34 -12.47
N THR A 266 -16.64 18.16 -11.47
CA THR A 266 -16.69 19.62 -11.57
C THR A 266 -15.30 20.16 -11.25
N GLY A 267 -14.87 21.17 -11.99
CA GLY A 267 -13.58 21.82 -11.81
C GLY A 267 -13.38 22.95 -12.83
N SER A 268 -12.38 23.79 -12.61
CA SER A 268 -11.97 24.84 -13.53
C SER A 268 -10.48 24.74 -13.81
N SER A 269 -9.93 25.62 -14.65
CA SER A 269 -8.47 25.73 -14.81
C SER A 269 -7.73 26.14 -13.52
N SER A 270 -8.45 26.57 -12.48
CA SER A 270 -7.91 27.03 -11.20
C SER A 270 -8.29 26.16 -10.00
N THR A 271 -9.14 25.15 -10.16
CA THR A 271 -9.51 24.22 -9.08
C THR A 271 -9.32 22.76 -9.50
N PRO A 272 -8.90 21.86 -8.59
CA PRO A 272 -8.84 20.44 -8.88
C PRO A 272 -10.21 19.94 -9.34
N ASN A 273 -10.23 19.09 -10.36
CA ASN A 273 -11.43 18.38 -10.76
C ASN A 273 -11.80 17.37 -9.67
N ILE A 274 -12.97 17.53 -9.07
CA ILE A 274 -13.51 16.68 -8.00
C ILE A 274 -14.74 15.92 -8.51
N VAL A 275 -14.91 14.68 -8.05
CA VAL A 275 -16.05 13.82 -8.43
C VAL A 275 -17.33 14.35 -7.79
N THR A 276 -18.39 14.57 -8.55
CA THR A 276 -19.71 15.00 -8.05
C THR A 276 -20.76 13.90 -8.17
N SER A 277 -20.60 12.97 -9.10
CA SER A 277 -21.42 11.76 -9.15
C SER A 277 -20.67 10.57 -9.76
N VAL A 278 -21.09 9.37 -9.36
CA VAL A 278 -20.71 8.10 -9.99
C VAL A 278 -21.98 7.35 -10.31
N ASN A 279 -22.13 6.85 -11.53
CA ASN A 279 -23.21 5.95 -11.93
C ASN A 279 -22.60 4.66 -12.46
N ASP A 280 -22.98 3.51 -11.94
CA ASP A 280 -22.42 2.20 -12.36
C ASP A 280 -23.27 1.47 -13.41
N GLY A 281 -24.23 2.18 -14.01
CA GLY A 281 -25.24 1.65 -14.92
C GLY A 281 -26.47 1.07 -14.24
N ALA A 282 -26.43 0.83 -12.91
CA ALA A 282 -27.57 0.36 -12.13
C ALA A 282 -28.05 1.42 -11.12
N ALA A 283 -27.12 2.16 -10.52
CA ALA A 283 -27.39 3.10 -9.46
C ALA A 283 -26.45 4.31 -9.50
N THR A 284 -26.79 5.35 -8.75
CA THR A 284 -26.04 6.61 -8.72
C THR A 284 -25.65 6.99 -7.30
N TRP A 285 -24.36 7.26 -7.10
CA TRP A 285 -23.78 7.89 -5.91
C TRP A 285 -23.54 9.36 -6.18
N THR A 286 -23.75 10.20 -5.17
CA THR A 286 -23.50 11.65 -5.28
C THR A 286 -22.53 12.09 -4.19
N TYR A 287 -21.72 13.10 -4.52
CA TYR A 287 -20.67 13.61 -3.64
C TYR A 287 -20.85 15.11 -3.53
N SER A 288 -20.93 15.60 -2.29
CA SER A 288 -20.98 17.02 -2.00
C SER A 288 -19.81 17.44 -1.12
N TYR A 289 -19.42 18.70 -1.27
CA TYR A 289 -18.23 19.28 -0.65
C TYR A 289 -18.62 20.56 0.06
N SER A 290 -18.30 20.66 1.34
CA SER A 290 -18.44 21.87 2.13
C SER A 290 -17.17 22.13 2.94
N GLN A 291 -17.07 23.33 3.52
CA GLN A 291 -15.91 23.78 4.26
C GLN A 291 -16.37 24.24 5.64
N ASP A 292 -15.78 23.67 6.69
CA ASP A 292 -15.91 24.15 8.06
C ASP A 292 -14.69 25.04 8.39
N PRO A 293 -14.87 26.17 9.09
CA PRO A 293 -13.76 27.04 9.49
C PRO A 293 -12.85 26.35 10.52
N ILE A 294 -11.57 26.72 10.52
CA ILE A 294 -10.58 26.28 11.51
C ILE A 294 -10.40 27.33 12.62
N PRO A 295 -9.97 26.93 13.85
CA PRO A 295 -9.75 27.87 14.95
C PRO A 295 -8.67 28.94 14.69
N ASP A 296 -7.69 28.65 13.83
CA ASP A 296 -6.49 29.44 13.51
C ASP A 296 -6.58 30.14 12.15
N GLN A 297 -7.80 30.41 11.66
CA GLN A 297 -8.03 30.97 10.32
C GLN A 297 -7.35 32.33 10.08
N THR A 298 -6.99 33.07 11.13
CA THR A 298 -6.23 34.33 11.01
C THR A 298 -4.78 34.12 10.55
N LEU A 299 -4.16 33.00 10.93
CA LEU A 299 -2.80 32.62 10.55
C LEU A 299 -2.79 31.86 9.22
N TYR A 300 -3.85 31.10 8.93
CA TYR A 300 -3.99 30.30 7.73
C TYR A 300 -5.32 30.62 7.00
N PRO A 301 -5.42 31.78 6.33
CA PRO A 301 -6.68 32.26 5.76
C PRO A 301 -7.23 31.41 4.60
N SER A 302 -6.40 30.57 4.00
CA SER A 302 -6.79 29.64 2.93
C SER A 302 -6.97 28.19 3.40
N ASP A 303 -6.82 27.92 4.69
CA ASP A 303 -6.97 26.58 5.27
C ASP A 303 -8.35 26.43 5.92
N TYR A 304 -8.85 25.20 5.91
CA TYR A 304 -10.20 24.86 6.36
C TYR A 304 -10.31 23.35 6.60
N ILE A 305 -11.38 22.94 7.27
CA ILE A 305 -11.77 21.54 7.33
C ILE A 305 -12.68 21.24 6.15
N GLN A 306 -12.22 20.41 5.23
CA GLN A 306 -13.01 19.91 4.13
C GLN A 306 -13.96 18.83 4.64
N VAL A 307 -15.23 18.96 4.28
CA VAL A 307 -16.28 17.98 4.60
C VAL A 307 -16.78 17.41 3.28
N VAL A 308 -16.56 16.11 3.09
CA VAL A 308 -17.03 15.38 1.91
C VAL A 308 -18.15 14.44 2.35
N THR A 309 -19.32 14.59 1.71
CA THR A 309 -20.47 13.70 1.94
C THR A 309 -20.72 12.87 0.70
N ALA A 310 -20.46 11.57 0.79
CA ALA A 310 -20.86 10.58 -0.21
C ALA A 310 -22.24 10.02 0.15
N ILE A 311 -23.17 10.05 -0.80
CA ILE A 311 -24.54 9.55 -0.65
C ILE A 311 -24.73 8.37 -1.58
N ASP A 312 -25.12 7.23 -1.03
CA ASP A 312 -25.43 6.02 -1.77
C ASP A 312 -26.82 6.09 -2.44
N PRO A 313 -27.16 5.14 -3.34
CA PRO A 313 -28.45 5.13 -4.02
C PRO A 313 -29.68 4.97 -3.11
N LEU A 314 -29.48 4.47 -1.87
CA LEU A 314 -30.53 4.34 -0.87
C LEU A 314 -30.64 5.60 0.01
N GLY A 315 -29.78 6.60 -0.22
CA GLY A 315 -29.70 7.85 0.53
C GLY A 315 -28.90 7.75 1.83
N ASN A 316 -28.22 6.64 2.10
CA ASN A 316 -27.30 6.56 3.24
C ASN A 316 -26.04 7.36 2.93
N LYS A 317 -25.41 7.90 3.97
CA LYS A 317 -24.28 8.82 3.84
C LYS A 317 -23.03 8.26 4.52
N ARG A 318 -21.88 8.52 3.87
CA ARG A 318 -20.55 8.51 4.47
C ARG A 318 -20.04 9.96 4.49
N ILE A 319 -19.61 10.44 5.64
CA ILE A 319 -19.16 11.82 5.86
C ILE A 319 -17.72 11.77 6.33
N VAL A 320 -16.81 12.31 5.51
CA VAL A 320 -15.38 12.40 5.85
C VAL A 320 -15.03 13.85 6.09
N LYS A 321 -14.35 14.12 7.21
CA LYS A 321 -13.75 15.41 7.51
C LYS A 321 -12.24 15.30 7.44
N SER A 322 -11.59 16.21 6.73
CA SER A 322 -10.13 16.29 6.61
C SER A 322 -9.66 17.73 6.67
N ARG A 323 -8.41 17.96 7.11
CA ARG A 323 -7.80 19.28 7.03
C ARG A 323 -7.21 19.49 5.64
N PHE A 324 -7.61 20.58 4.97
CA PHE A 324 -7.24 20.83 3.58
C PHE A 324 -5.72 20.99 3.40
N SER A 325 -5.06 21.76 4.27
CA SER A 325 -3.61 22.00 4.14
C SER A 325 -2.74 20.75 4.34
N THR A 326 -3.15 19.83 5.21
CA THR A 326 -2.35 18.64 5.55
C THR A 326 -2.86 17.34 4.95
N GLN A 327 -4.03 17.36 4.30
CA GLN A 327 -4.73 16.20 3.74
C GLN A 327 -4.95 15.08 4.79
N LYS A 328 -5.00 15.44 6.07
CA LYS A 328 -5.17 14.51 7.19
C LYS A 328 -6.63 14.36 7.53
N ILE A 329 -7.08 13.12 7.62
CA ILE A 329 -8.44 12.79 8.06
C ILE A 329 -8.61 13.11 9.55
N LEU A 330 -9.75 13.68 9.91
CA LEU A 330 -10.14 14.01 11.29
C LEU A 330 -11.26 13.11 11.77
N SER A 331 -12.22 12.80 10.89
CA SER A 331 -13.30 11.85 11.19
C SER A 331 -13.84 11.18 9.94
N ASP A 332 -14.29 9.94 10.08
CA ASP A 332 -15.05 9.20 9.08
C ASP A 332 -16.33 8.65 9.73
N THR A 333 -17.48 9.12 9.28
CA THR A 333 -18.79 8.68 9.74
C THR A 333 -19.48 7.89 8.65
N VAL A 334 -19.71 6.60 8.87
CA VAL A 334 -20.34 5.70 7.89
C VAL A 334 -21.74 5.30 8.33
N GLY A 335 -22.67 5.20 7.38
CA GLY A 335 -24.00 4.61 7.60
C GLY A 335 -25.01 5.55 8.26
N VAL A 336 -24.90 6.85 8.01
CA VAL A 336 -25.95 7.81 8.37
C VAL A 336 -27.14 7.60 7.42
N ARG A 337 -28.31 7.32 7.95
CA ARG A 337 -29.52 7.07 7.16
C ARG A 337 -30.13 8.38 6.63
N PRO A 338 -31.05 8.32 5.64
CA PRO A 338 -31.72 9.51 5.11
C PRO A 338 -32.44 10.36 6.17
N ASP A 339 -32.96 9.72 7.23
CA ASP A 339 -33.63 10.37 8.36
C ASP A 339 -32.66 11.00 9.38
N GLY A 340 -31.35 10.93 9.13
CA GLY A 340 -30.30 11.44 10.02
C GLY A 340 -29.94 10.53 11.18
N THR A 341 -30.56 9.35 11.30
CA THR A 341 -30.25 8.37 12.34
C THR A 341 -29.08 7.45 11.93
N GLY A 342 -28.56 6.69 12.89
CA GLY A 342 -27.40 5.82 12.66
C GLY A 342 -26.09 6.61 12.68
N GLY A 343 -25.16 6.24 11.80
CA GLY A 343 -23.82 6.82 11.77
C GLY A 343 -22.88 6.17 12.78
N GLN A 344 -21.77 5.66 12.28
CA GLN A 344 -20.66 5.12 13.08
C GLN A 344 -19.43 5.96 12.77
N THR A 345 -18.94 6.69 13.78
CA THR A 345 -17.85 7.65 13.60
C THR A 345 -16.53 7.11 14.14
N THR A 346 -15.52 7.07 13.29
CA THR A 346 -14.11 6.91 13.69
C THR A 346 -13.46 8.28 13.74
N THR A 347 -12.72 8.60 14.80
CA THR A 347 -12.00 9.88 14.93
C THR A 347 -10.49 9.69 14.97
N PHE A 348 -9.77 10.72 14.51
CA PHE A 348 -8.32 10.73 14.35
C PHE A 348 -7.75 11.97 15.05
N ASP A 349 -7.03 11.75 16.14
CA ASP A 349 -6.41 12.81 16.92
C ASP A 349 -4.93 12.93 16.58
N TYR A 350 -4.46 14.17 16.53
CA TYR A 350 -3.08 14.48 16.20
C TYR A 350 -2.38 15.18 17.37
N GLY A 351 -1.05 15.17 17.35
CA GLY A 351 -0.22 15.66 18.46
C GLY A 351 -0.44 17.13 18.84
N ASP A 352 -1.04 17.94 17.97
CA ASP A 352 -1.53 19.27 18.33
C ASP A 352 -3.06 19.24 18.58
N SER A 353 -3.44 19.22 19.85
CA SER A 353 -4.85 19.24 20.26
C SER A 353 -5.54 20.59 20.04
N SER A 354 -4.78 21.67 19.88
CA SER A 354 -5.31 23.01 19.64
C SER A 354 -5.63 23.24 18.16
N HIS A 355 -4.97 22.50 17.26
CA HIS A 355 -5.13 22.61 15.82
C HIS A 355 -5.35 21.22 15.19
N PRO A 356 -6.62 20.78 15.03
CA PRO A 356 -6.92 19.48 14.47
C PRO A 356 -6.18 19.23 13.15
N GLY A 357 -5.62 18.03 12.96
CA GLY A 357 -4.92 17.66 11.74
C GLY A 357 -3.49 18.20 11.61
N ILE A 358 -2.91 18.79 12.67
CA ILE A 358 -1.49 19.17 12.76
C ILE A 358 -0.73 18.20 13.66
N GLY A 359 0.50 17.86 13.27
CA GLY A 359 1.34 16.92 14.02
C GLY A 359 1.11 15.45 13.64
N ARG A 360 1.67 14.53 14.42
CA ARG A 360 1.58 13.08 14.17
C ARG A 360 0.24 12.54 14.64
N LEU A 361 -0.26 11.48 14.01
CA LEU A 361 -1.46 10.81 14.50
C LEU A 361 -1.14 10.15 15.84
N VAL A 362 -1.85 10.51 16.90
CA VAL A 362 -1.60 9.99 18.26
C VAL A 362 -2.70 9.08 18.77
N LYS A 363 -3.91 9.17 18.20
CA LYS A 363 -5.03 8.32 18.61
C LYS A 363 -6.04 8.12 17.49
N ILE A 364 -6.58 6.91 17.42
CA ILE A 364 -7.73 6.54 16.60
C ILE A 364 -8.79 6.01 17.53
N THR A 365 -9.98 6.59 17.51
CA THR A 365 -11.12 6.12 18.31
C THR A 365 -12.17 5.53 17.39
N ALA A 366 -12.50 4.25 17.58
CA ALA A 366 -13.51 3.55 16.80
C ALA A 366 -14.93 3.96 17.24
N PRO A 367 -15.98 3.65 16.45
CA PRO A 367 -17.36 4.03 16.75
C PRO A 367 -17.89 3.51 18.09
N GLU A 368 -17.37 2.35 18.53
CA GLU A 368 -17.75 1.75 19.80
C GLU A 368 -16.96 2.32 21.00
N GLY A 369 -16.03 3.24 20.78
CA GLY A 369 -15.22 3.90 21.80
C GLY A 369 -13.94 3.17 22.19
N ASN A 370 -13.70 1.95 21.69
CA ASN A 370 -12.35 1.37 21.74
C ASN A 370 -11.39 2.21 20.89
N ALA A 371 -10.12 2.26 21.28
CA ALA A 371 -9.16 3.14 20.63
C ALA A 371 -7.79 2.49 20.51
N VAL A 372 -6.98 3.04 19.62
CA VAL A 372 -5.55 2.76 19.50
C VAL A 372 -4.80 4.07 19.66
N SER A 373 -3.87 4.15 20.60
CA SER A 373 -3.03 5.31 20.83
C SER A 373 -1.55 5.02 20.59
N TYR A 374 -0.80 6.04 20.19
CA TYR A 374 0.61 5.96 19.82
C TYR A 374 1.42 6.98 20.61
N VAL A 375 2.58 6.54 21.12
CA VAL A 375 3.58 7.40 21.75
C VAL A 375 4.81 7.41 20.86
N TYR A 376 5.41 8.59 20.71
CA TYR A 376 6.58 8.82 19.88
C TYR A 376 7.77 9.30 20.70
N ASP A 377 8.98 8.92 20.31
CA ASP A 377 10.20 9.59 20.77
C ASP A 377 10.43 10.92 20.00
N TYR A 378 11.53 11.61 20.32
CA TYR A 378 11.90 12.88 19.68
C TYR A 378 12.34 12.73 18.21
N MET A 379 12.80 11.54 17.82
CA MET A 379 13.13 11.18 16.43
C MET A 379 11.92 10.65 15.67
N SER A 380 10.83 10.48 16.41
CA SER A 380 9.51 10.11 15.96
C SER A 380 9.31 8.66 15.58
N ASN A 381 10.06 7.79 16.25
CA ASN A 381 9.80 6.37 16.27
C ASN A 381 8.65 6.08 17.23
N VAL A 382 7.84 5.05 16.94
CA VAL A 382 6.73 4.64 17.80
C VAL A 382 7.28 3.85 18.99
N THR A 383 7.32 4.45 20.16
CA THR A 383 7.80 3.82 21.40
C THR A 383 6.73 3.03 22.14
N GLU A 384 5.46 3.34 21.90
CA GLU A 384 4.34 2.59 22.43
C GLU A 384 3.15 2.63 21.47
N LYS A 385 2.50 1.48 21.29
CA LYS A 385 1.14 1.37 20.78
C LYS A 385 0.27 0.78 21.86
N ARG A 386 -0.79 1.47 22.22
CA ARG A 386 -1.74 1.04 23.26
C ARG A 386 -3.10 0.78 22.65
N ASN A 387 -3.64 -0.40 22.91
CA ASN A 387 -5.00 -0.78 22.53
C ASN A 387 -5.91 -0.55 23.76
N GLU A 388 -6.83 0.40 23.64
CA GLU A 388 -7.80 0.78 24.65
C GLU A 388 -9.12 0.04 24.36
N PRO A 389 -9.58 -0.83 25.27
CA PRO A 389 -10.81 -1.58 25.06
C PRO A 389 -12.02 -0.66 25.14
N LYS A 390 -13.14 -1.16 24.61
CA LYS A 390 -14.42 -0.47 24.65
C LYS A 390 -14.78 -0.08 26.09
N PRO A 391 -15.20 1.17 26.35
CA PRO A 391 -15.72 1.58 27.65
C PRO A 391 -16.82 0.63 28.14
N GLY A 392 -16.70 0.15 29.38
CA GLY A 392 -17.67 -0.79 29.98
C GLY A 392 -17.52 -2.26 29.58
N SER A 393 -16.50 -2.62 28.77
CA SER A 393 -16.24 -4.03 28.41
C SER A 393 -15.67 -4.88 29.56
N GLY A 394 -15.11 -4.24 30.60
CA GLY A 394 -14.41 -4.92 31.70
C GLY A 394 -13.02 -5.47 31.31
N LEU A 395 -12.60 -5.29 30.06
CA LEU A 395 -11.25 -5.64 29.60
C LEU A 395 -10.24 -4.57 30.02
N THR A 396 -8.98 -4.98 30.18
CA THR A 396 -7.85 -4.08 30.44
C THR A 396 -7.20 -3.65 29.13
N ALA A 397 -6.64 -2.45 29.11
CA ALA A 397 -5.81 -2.01 28.00
C ALA A 397 -4.55 -2.88 27.87
N THR A 398 -4.14 -3.12 26.63
CA THR A 398 -2.87 -3.78 26.29
C THR A 398 -1.94 -2.79 25.61
N SER A 399 -0.63 -3.02 25.67
CA SER A 399 0.33 -2.22 24.92
C SER A 399 1.48 -3.06 24.39
N VAL A 400 2.00 -2.61 23.24
CA VAL A 400 3.28 -3.03 22.69
C VAL A 400 4.22 -1.85 22.85
N SER A 401 5.42 -2.08 23.37
CA SER A 401 6.42 -1.03 23.57
C SER A 401 7.72 -1.37 22.85
N ALA A 402 8.45 -0.34 22.43
CA ALA A 402 9.73 -0.47 21.75
C ALA A 402 10.71 0.58 22.29
N SER A 403 11.99 0.23 22.35
CA SER A 403 13.06 1.19 22.63
C SER A 403 13.91 1.43 21.39
N TYR A 404 14.48 2.63 21.32
CA TYR A 404 15.33 3.08 20.22
C TYR A 404 16.61 3.69 20.83
N ASN A 405 17.64 2.87 20.94
CA ASN A 405 18.91 3.31 21.48
C ASN A 405 19.75 4.04 20.42
N MET A 406 19.70 5.37 20.50
CA MET A 406 20.48 6.26 19.62
C MET A 406 21.99 6.15 19.80
N THR A 407 22.49 5.51 20.86
CA THR A 407 23.92 5.24 21.04
C THR A 407 24.38 4.08 20.12
N LEU A 408 23.46 3.22 19.69
CA LEU A 408 23.71 2.14 18.73
C LEU A 408 23.59 2.59 17.26
N CYS A 409 23.28 3.87 17.02
CA CYS A 409 23.18 4.49 15.70
C CYS A 409 24.58 4.66 15.09
N THR A 410 25.16 3.56 14.62
CA THR A 410 26.47 3.53 13.93
C THR A 410 26.33 3.71 12.42
N SER A 411 25.11 3.55 11.87
CA SER A 411 24.77 3.82 10.48
C SER A 411 23.30 4.25 10.36
N VAL A 412 22.96 5.03 9.34
CA VAL A 412 21.58 5.50 9.06
C VAL A 412 20.59 4.33 8.96
N GLN A 413 21.07 3.15 8.56
CA GLN A 413 20.26 1.94 8.44
C GLN A 413 19.84 1.34 9.80
N ILE A 414 20.62 1.58 10.87
CA ILE A 414 20.35 1.12 12.24
C ILE A 414 19.60 2.19 13.04
N CYS A 415 19.85 3.47 12.73
CA CYS A 415 19.10 4.57 13.32
C CYS A 415 17.61 4.39 13.03
N ASN A 416 16.76 4.62 14.04
CA ASN A 416 15.31 4.39 13.98
C ASN A 416 14.85 2.92 13.89
N ARG A 417 15.73 1.96 14.17
CA ARG A 417 15.34 0.57 14.44
C ARG A 417 15.32 0.28 15.94
N PRO A 418 14.36 -0.54 16.42
CA PRO A 418 14.23 -0.77 17.85
C PRO A 418 15.32 -1.71 18.39
N ASP A 419 15.96 -1.39 19.51
CA ASP A 419 16.88 -2.33 20.19
C ASP A 419 16.14 -3.44 20.93
N TRP A 420 14.86 -3.21 21.28
CA TRP A 420 13.95 -4.27 21.74
C TRP A 420 12.48 -3.90 21.51
N ILE A 421 11.63 -4.93 21.41
CA ILE A 421 10.16 -4.81 21.42
C ILE A 421 9.60 -5.71 22.52
N LYS A 422 8.61 -5.21 23.26
CA LYS A 422 7.86 -5.96 24.27
C LYS A 422 6.40 -6.06 23.84
N ASP A 423 5.89 -7.29 23.75
CA ASP A 423 4.53 -7.58 23.31
C ASP A 423 3.47 -7.30 24.40
N GLU A 424 2.21 -7.45 24.02
CA GLU A 424 1.04 -7.27 24.90
C GLU A 424 0.98 -8.25 26.08
N ARG A 425 1.75 -9.35 26.01
CA ARG A 425 1.86 -10.36 27.08
C ARG A 425 3.07 -10.11 27.98
N GLY A 426 3.85 -9.08 27.70
CA GLY A 426 5.06 -8.72 28.43
C GLY A 426 6.31 -9.47 27.98
N ASN A 427 6.26 -10.27 26.93
CA ASN A 427 7.45 -10.95 26.39
C ASN A 427 8.29 -9.95 25.60
N GLN A 428 9.58 -9.87 25.91
CA GLN A 428 10.53 -8.99 25.24
C GLN A 428 11.35 -9.76 24.22
N THR A 429 11.53 -9.15 23.05
CA THR A 429 12.45 -9.59 21.99
C THR A 429 13.49 -8.50 21.81
N ASP A 430 14.75 -8.84 22.04
CA ASP A 430 15.89 -7.94 21.86
C ASP A 430 16.49 -8.11 20.45
N PHE A 431 16.98 -7.02 19.88
CA PHE A 431 17.56 -6.99 18.54
C PHE A 431 19.01 -6.49 18.59
N THR A 432 19.88 -7.22 17.90
CA THR A 432 21.22 -6.75 17.55
C THR A 432 21.34 -6.65 16.05
N TYR A 433 21.82 -5.50 15.58
CA TYR A 433 22.00 -5.23 14.15
C TYR A 433 23.47 -5.38 13.77
N ASP A 434 23.74 -6.05 12.65
CA ASP A 434 25.06 -5.95 12.04
C ASP A 434 25.21 -4.56 11.35
N PRO A 435 26.44 -4.13 11.02
CA PRO A 435 26.68 -2.86 10.33
C PRO A 435 26.03 -2.73 8.94
N TRP A 436 25.46 -3.82 8.40
CA TRP A 436 24.93 -3.96 7.04
C TRP A 436 23.44 -4.42 6.99
N CYS A 437 22.74 -4.38 8.12
CA CYS A 437 21.34 -4.77 8.33
C CYS A 437 20.92 -6.24 8.07
N HIS A 438 21.69 -7.25 8.50
CA HIS A 438 21.17 -8.62 8.68
C HIS A 438 20.81 -8.94 10.13
N LEU A 439 19.63 -9.55 10.34
CA LEU A 439 19.19 -10.11 11.62
C LEU A 439 20.02 -11.37 11.93
N TYR A 440 20.72 -11.38 13.07
CA TYR A 440 21.22 -12.64 13.66
C TYR A 440 20.10 -13.29 14.47
N GLY A 441 19.83 -14.57 14.20
CA GLY A 441 19.04 -15.41 15.09
C GLY A 441 19.79 -15.59 16.42
N HIS A 442 19.10 -15.32 17.53
CA HIS A 442 19.67 -15.40 18.87
C HIS A 442 20.09 -16.85 19.22
N GLY A 443 21.30 -16.97 19.76
CA GLY A 443 21.73 -18.15 20.52
C GLY A 443 21.30 -17.99 21.97
N ASP A 444 20.66 -19.03 22.52
CA ASP A 444 20.28 -19.14 23.91
C ASP A 444 21.54 -19.17 24.80
N GLY A 445 21.62 -18.22 25.74
CA GLY A 445 22.59 -18.26 26.84
C GLY A 445 22.16 -19.29 27.88
N GLY A 446 23.07 -20.22 28.20
CA GLY A 446 22.93 -21.17 29.30
C GLY A 446 23.28 -20.61 30.67
#